data_AF-A0A6A6FDF3-F1
#
_entry.id   AF-A0A6A6FDF3-F1
#
_cell.length_a   1.000
_cell.length_b   1.000
_cell.length_c   1.000
_cell.angle_alpha   90.00
_cell.angle_beta   90.00
_cell.angle_gamma   90.00
#
_symmetry.space_group_name_H-M   'P 1'
#
loop_
_entity.id
_entity.type
_entity.pdbx_description
1 polymer ?
#
loop_
_entity_poly.entity_id
_entity_poly.type
_entity_poly.pdbx_seq_one_letter_code
_entity_poly.pdbx_strand_id
1 'polypeptide(L)'
;MLMHDKANEVRKPFAHQIALYTDDELDHYLGDHGRVVSVQDPENIPPSFAQRLRTTAARSIQNVNSYAVDLNLVAERLQTATTEPNLFCRSPSIATTESLPSQEEQDLQCLHDEMNSYNELVDAGGRPPYPRALLEQFFWTPEKFLDHDHYRDIIMFWRFNSTDRVNFCGCHLLRWSRFRRFQHIVRK
;
A
#
# COMPACT_ATOMS: atom_id res chain seq x y z
N MET A 1 3.21 6.07 -45.22
CA MET A 1 2.97 7.32 -44.49
C MET A 1 2.98 6.96 -43.01
N LEU A 2 4.15 7.02 -42.39
CA LEU A 2 4.39 6.58 -41.00
C LEU A 2 3.99 7.70 -40.04
N MET A 3 2.94 7.44 -39.25
CA MET A 3 2.57 8.27 -38.11
C MET A 3 3.54 7.95 -36.97
N HIS A 4 4.47 8.86 -36.69
CA HIS A 4 5.24 8.84 -35.45
C HIS A 4 4.36 9.45 -34.34
N ASP A 5 3.69 8.59 -33.57
CA ASP A 5 3.22 8.95 -32.24
C ASP A 5 4.45 9.22 -31.38
N LYS A 6 4.71 10.52 -31.11
CA LYS A 6 5.67 10.95 -30.12
C LYS A 6 5.14 10.56 -28.75
N ALA A 7 5.58 9.40 -28.28
CA ALA A 7 5.61 9.08 -26.86
C ALA A 7 6.26 10.26 -26.12
N ASN A 8 5.51 10.87 -25.21
CA ASN A 8 6.04 11.75 -24.20
C ASN A 8 6.79 10.88 -23.18
N GLU A 9 7.92 10.30 -23.60
CA GLU A 9 8.90 9.73 -22.70
C GLU A 9 9.46 10.88 -21.87
N VAL A 10 9.04 10.97 -20.61
CA VAL A 10 9.80 11.67 -19.58
C VAL A 10 11.18 11.02 -19.58
N ARG A 11 12.14 11.62 -20.29
CA ARG A 11 13.50 11.11 -20.44
C ARG A 11 14.06 10.92 -19.04
N LYS A 12 14.26 9.66 -18.66
CA LYS A 12 14.86 9.31 -17.37
C LYS A 12 16.27 9.90 -17.34
N PRO A 13 16.60 10.75 -16.37
CA PRO A 13 17.94 11.30 -16.29
C PRO A 13 18.97 10.18 -16.07
N PHE A 14 20.16 10.36 -16.63
CA PHE A 14 21.27 9.43 -16.40
C PHE A 14 21.82 9.58 -14.98
N ALA A 15 22.41 8.52 -14.41
CA ALA A 15 22.89 8.52 -13.03
C ALA A 15 23.86 9.67 -12.73
N HIS A 16 24.76 9.95 -13.67
CA HIS A 16 25.74 11.02 -13.55
C HIS A 16 25.10 12.42 -13.56
N GLN A 17 23.95 12.60 -14.23
CA GLN A 17 23.26 13.89 -14.29
C GLN A 17 22.57 14.21 -12.97
N ILE A 18 21.95 13.21 -12.34
CA ILE A 18 21.34 13.37 -11.02
C ILE A 18 22.41 13.49 -9.93
N ALA A 19 23.54 12.81 -10.09
CA ALA A 19 24.66 12.91 -9.16
C ALA A 19 25.28 14.33 -9.11
N LEU A 20 25.12 15.10 -10.19
CA LEU A 20 25.56 16.49 -10.28
C LEU A 20 24.58 17.48 -9.64
N TYR A 21 23.37 17.06 -9.28
CA TYR A 21 22.42 17.94 -8.61
C TYR A 21 22.96 18.40 -7.27
N THR A 22 22.74 19.68 -6.99
CA THR A 22 22.92 20.24 -5.66
C THR A 22 21.89 19.65 -4.71
N ASP A 23 22.13 19.72 -3.40
CA ASP A 23 21.21 19.15 -2.40
C ASP A 23 19.79 19.78 -2.53
N ASP A 24 19.70 21.08 -2.86
CA ASP A 24 18.42 21.79 -3.03
C ASP A 24 17.66 21.35 -4.31
N GLU A 25 18.37 21.15 -5.42
CA GLU A 25 17.78 20.66 -6.68
C GLU A 25 17.32 19.21 -6.54
N LEU A 26 18.07 18.40 -5.80
CA LEU A 26 17.72 17.02 -5.49
C LEU A 26 16.48 16.96 -4.61
N ASP A 27 16.36 17.82 -3.60
CA ASP A 27 15.18 17.90 -2.75
C ASP A 27 13.94 18.34 -3.54
N HIS A 28 14.08 19.30 -4.46
CA HIS A 28 13.00 19.71 -5.35
C HIS A 28 12.56 18.57 -6.29
N TYR A 29 13.53 17.87 -6.89
CA TYR A 29 13.28 16.73 -7.77
C TYR A 29 12.59 15.57 -7.02
N LEU A 30 13.02 15.28 -5.80
CA LEU A 30 12.40 14.27 -4.93
C LEU A 30 10.99 14.67 -4.50
N GLY A 31 10.72 15.96 -4.30
CA GLY A 31 9.38 16.48 -4.01
C GLY A 31 8.41 16.24 -5.18
N ASP A 32 8.84 16.51 -6.40
CA ASP A 32 8.02 16.39 -7.61
C ASP A 32 7.82 14.92 -8.05
N HIS A 33 8.80 14.05 -7.79
CA HIS A 33 8.79 12.64 -8.21
C HIS A 33 8.43 11.66 -7.07
N GLY A 34 7.81 12.15 -5.99
CA GLY A 34 7.29 11.28 -4.91
C GLY A 34 8.38 10.49 -4.18
N ARG A 35 9.58 11.06 -4.04
CA ARG A 35 10.77 10.46 -3.41
C ARG A 35 11.34 9.23 -4.13
N VAL A 36 10.99 9.02 -5.41
CA VAL A 36 11.51 7.93 -6.22
C VAL A 36 12.38 8.49 -7.35
N VAL A 37 13.66 8.11 -7.37
CA VAL A 37 14.58 8.48 -8.45
C VAL A 37 14.62 7.36 -9.48
N SER A 38 13.98 7.57 -10.62
CA SER A 38 14.07 6.64 -11.77
C SER A 38 15.22 7.05 -12.69
N VAL A 39 16.27 6.23 -12.72
CA VAL A 39 17.50 6.48 -13.49
C VAL A 39 17.57 5.53 -14.69
N GLN A 40 18.15 6.00 -15.81
CA GLN A 40 18.38 5.15 -16.99
C GLN A 40 19.48 4.10 -16.76
N ASP A 41 20.57 4.47 -16.06
CA ASP A 41 21.74 3.61 -15.81
C ASP A 41 21.95 3.39 -14.29
N PRO A 42 21.28 2.43 -13.66
CA PRO A 42 21.40 2.19 -12.22
C PRO A 42 22.79 1.69 -11.80
N GLU A 43 23.56 1.08 -12.70
CA GLU A 43 24.89 0.53 -12.39
C GLU A 43 25.99 1.59 -12.33
N ASN A 44 25.72 2.80 -12.83
CA ASN A 44 26.71 3.90 -12.86
C ASN A 44 26.45 4.96 -11.78
N ILE A 45 25.83 4.56 -10.67
CA ILE A 45 25.56 5.45 -9.55
C ILE A 45 26.83 5.56 -8.68
N PRO A 46 27.41 6.76 -8.50
CA PRO A 46 28.55 6.92 -7.61
C PRO A 46 28.17 6.55 -6.17
N PRO A 47 29.03 5.84 -5.41
CA PRO A 47 28.74 5.47 -4.03
C PRO A 47 28.54 6.70 -3.12
N SER A 48 29.20 7.82 -3.46
CA SER A 48 29.00 9.12 -2.79
C SER A 48 27.57 9.66 -2.94
N PHE A 49 26.89 9.40 -4.07
CA PHE A 49 25.51 9.82 -4.29
C PHE A 49 24.52 8.98 -3.48
N ALA A 50 24.72 7.66 -3.39
CA ALA A 50 23.92 6.80 -2.53
C ALA A 50 24.03 7.20 -1.04
N GLN A 51 25.22 7.62 -0.60
CA GLN A 51 25.42 8.12 0.76
C GLN A 51 24.75 9.48 0.98
N ARG A 52 24.77 10.38 -0.01
CA ARG A 52 24.02 11.64 0.01
C ARG A 52 22.51 11.39 0.15
N LEU A 53 21.93 10.51 -0.69
CA LEU A 53 20.51 10.14 -0.59
C LEU A 53 20.12 9.59 0.80
N ARG A 54 20.96 8.74 1.40
CA ARG A 54 20.74 8.24 2.78
C ARG A 54 20.75 9.37 3.81
N THR A 55 21.67 10.32 3.66
CA THR A 55 21.80 11.48 4.57
C THR A 55 20.60 12.43 4.42
N THR A 56 20.16 12.67 3.19
CA THR A 56 18.95 13.47 2.89
C THR A 56 17.68 12.80 3.43
N ALA A 57 17.54 11.49 3.27
CA ALA A 57 16.42 10.75 3.85
C ALA A 57 16.41 10.85 5.40
N ALA A 58 17.58 10.73 6.04
CA ALA A 58 17.71 10.90 7.49
C ALA A 58 17.41 12.34 7.94
N ARG A 59 17.88 13.35 7.19
CA ARG A 59 17.60 14.77 7.45
C ARG A 59 16.12 15.10 7.24
N SER A 60 15.45 14.52 6.25
CA SER A 60 14.00 14.66 6.05
C SER A 60 13.20 14.08 7.21
N ILE A 61 13.67 13.00 7.85
CA ILE A 61 13.03 12.42 9.04
C ILE A 61 13.22 13.35 10.25
N GLN A 62 14.39 13.99 10.37
CA GLN A 62 14.65 14.99 11.41
C GLN A 62 13.97 16.35 11.17
N ASN A 63 13.78 16.74 9.90
CA ASN A 63 13.07 17.95 9.47
C ASN A 63 11.55 17.73 9.30
N VAL A 64 11.01 16.59 9.74
CA VAL A 64 9.62 16.57 10.20
C VAL A 64 9.62 17.43 11.45
N ASN A 65 9.54 18.74 11.23
CA ASN A 65 9.29 19.73 12.25
C ASN A 65 8.05 19.24 12.98
N SER A 66 8.26 18.63 14.14
CA SER A 66 7.25 18.55 15.18
C SER A 66 6.95 19.99 15.57
N TYR A 67 6.16 20.67 14.76
CA TYR A 67 5.45 21.84 15.21
C TYR A 67 4.71 21.39 16.46
N ALA A 68 5.06 21.99 17.60
CA ALA A 68 4.28 21.83 18.81
C ALA A 68 2.84 22.17 18.41
N VAL A 69 1.98 21.16 18.37
CA VAL A 69 0.58 21.33 17.99
C VAL A 69 0.01 22.30 19.01
N ASP A 70 -0.34 23.51 18.55
CA ASP A 70 -0.98 24.50 19.39
C ASP A 70 -2.39 23.98 19.73
N LEU A 71 -2.52 23.46 20.94
CA LEU A 71 -3.75 22.86 21.45
C LEU A 71 -4.90 23.87 21.48
N ASN A 72 -4.60 25.18 21.56
CA ASN A 72 -5.62 26.22 21.53
C ASN A 72 -6.20 26.40 20.13
N LEU A 73 -5.39 26.35 19.08
CA LEU A 73 -5.85 26.40 17.69
C LEU A 73 -6.74 25.19 17.36
N VAL A 74 -6.41 24.01 17.91
CA VAL A 74 -7.21 22.79 17.78
C VAL A 74 -8.55 22.94 18.50
N ALA A 75 -8.54 23.47 19.73
CA ALA A 75 -9.75 23.73 20.50
C ALA A 75 -10.68 24.73 19.80
N GLU A 76 -10.12 25.80 19.24
CA GLU A 76 -10.87 26.84 18.54
C GLU A 76 -11.48 26.32 17.23
N ARG A 77 -10.74 25.49 16.46
CA ARG A 77 -11.27 24.79 15.28
C ARG A 77 -12.38 23.80 15.62
N LEU A 78 -12.27 23.10 16.75
CA LEU A 78 -13.32 22.20 17.25
C LEU A 78 -14.60 22.98 17.60
N GLN A 79 -14.47 24.15 18.22
CA GLN A 79 -15.62 24.98 18.58
C GLN A 79 -16.30 25.61 17.36
N THR A 80 -15.53 26.07 16.37
CA THR A 80 -16.08 26.60 15.11
C THR A 80 -16.77 25.52 14.28
N ALA A 81 -16.21 24.31 14.20
CA ALA A 81 -16.85 23.17 13.53
C ALA A 81 -18.18 22.73 14.18
N THR A 82 -18.42 23.11 15.43
CA THR A 82 -19.66 22.78 16.17
C THR A 82 -20.80 23.78 15.88
N THR A 83 -20.51 24.96 15.32
CA THR A 83 -21.50 26.05 15.18
C THR A 83 -22.12 26.14 13.77
N GLU A 84 -21.56 25.46 12.77
CA GLU A 84 -22.13 25.40 11.42
C GLU A 84 -23.11 24.22 11.30
N PRO A 85 -24.42 24.46 11.06
CA PRO A 85 -25.37 23.38 10.81
C PRO A 85 -25.14 22.83 9.39
N ASN A 86 -24.23 21.86 9.27
CA ASN A 86 -24.02 21.12 8.03
C ASN A 86 -25.25 20.24 7.73
N LEU A 87 -25.84 20.48 6.56
CA LEU A 87 -27.02 19.84 5.96
C LEU A 87 -26.82 18.36 5.59
N PHE A 88 -25.88 17.65 6.20
CA PHE A 88 -25.72 16.21 6.02
C PHE A 88 -26.38 15.51 7.20
N CYS A 89 -27.61 15.03 6.97
CA CYS A 89 -28.35 14.16 7.86
C CYS A 89 -27.51 12.96 8.27
N ARG A 90 -26.83 13.06 9.42
CA ARG A 90 -26.37 11.90 10.18
C ARG A 90 -27.42 11.67 11.25
N SER A 91 -28.07 10.51 11.19
CA SER A 91 -28.95 10.02 12.24
C SER A 91 -28.25 10.17 13.61
N PRO A 92 -28.98 10.45 14.70
CA PRO A 92 -28.39 10.55 16.02
C PRO A 92 -27.83 9.17 16.41
N SER A 93 -26.52 9.00 16.28
CA SER A 93 -25.83 7.86 16.90
C SER A 93 -25.82 8.12 18.40
N ILE A 94 -26.64 7.35 19.12
CA ILE A 94 -26.48 7.12 20.55
C ILE A 94 -25.03 6.75 20.79
N ALA A 95 -24.37 7.45 21.70
CA ALA A 95 -23.00 7.16 22.12
C ALA A 95 -22.99 5.84 22.89
N THR A 96 -22.94 4.74 22.15
CA THR A 96 -22.56 3.44 22.69
C THR A 96 -21.03 3.42 22.74
N THR A 97 -20.47 3.57 23.93
CA THR A 97 -19.07 3.23 24.18
C THR A 97 -18.93 1.72 24.07
N GLU A 98 -18.88 1.20 22.84
CA GLU A 98 -18.54 -0.20 22.59
C GLU A 98 -17.07 -0.42 22.98
N SER A 99 -16.84 -1.39 23.85
CA SER A 99 -15.49 -1.86 24.17
C SER A 99 -14.79 -2.25 22.87
N LEU A 100 -13.55 -1.82 22.69
CA LEU A 100 -12.73 -2.31 21.58
C LEU A 100 -12.69 -3.84 21.65
N PRO A 101 -12.98 -4.54 20.54
CA PRO A 101 -12.95 -5.99 20.52
C PRO A 101 -11.55 -6.45 20.88
N SER A 102 -11.49 -7.54 21.65
CA SER A 102 -10.24 -8.22 21.96
C SER A 102 -9.51 -8.62 20.68
N GLN A 103 -8.19 -8.80 20.76
CA GLN A 103 -7.40 -9.25 19.62
C GLN A 103 -7.95 -10.56 19.03
N GLU A 104 -8.44 -11.46 19.88
CA GLU A 104 -9.02 -12.74 19.45
C GLU A 104 -10.30 -12.55 18.63
N GLU A 105 -11.20 -11.65 19.06
CA GLU A 105 -12.41 -11.31 18.29
C GLU A 105 -12.07 -10.68 16.94
N GLN A 106 -11.05 -9.83 16.89
CA GLN A 106 -10.55 -9.25 15.63
C GLN A 106 -9.96 -10.33 14.71
N ASP A 107 -9.26 -11.31 15.27
CA ASP A 107 -8.67 -12.41 14.51
C ASP A 107 -9.75 -13.32 13.92
N LEU A 108 -10.79 -13.62 14.70
CA LEU A 108 -11.95 -14.40 14.23
C LEU A 108 -12.71 -13.64 13.14
N GLN A 109 -12.87 -12.33 13.28
CA GLN A 109 -13.47 -11.50 12.23
C GLN A 109 -12.61 -11.52 10.96
N CYS A 110 -11.29 -11.36 11.08
CA CYS A 110 -10.38 -11.45 9.94
C CYS A 110 -10.49 -12.81 9.23
N LEU A 111 -10.54 -13.91 9.98
CA LEU A 111 -10.71 -15.25 9.42
C LEU A 111 -12.07 -15.41 8.72
N HIS A 112 -13.13 -14.81 9.28
CA HIS A 112 -14.45 -14.80 8.66
C HIS A 112 -14.44 -14.04 7.32
N ASP A 113 -13.85 -12.85 7.30
CA ASP A 113 -13.71 -12.04 6.09
C ASP A 113 -12.86 -12.74 5.01
N GLU A 114 -11.81 -13.45 5.44
CA GLU A 114 -10.98 -14.28 4.59
C GLU A 114 -11.79 -15.42 3.94
N MET A 115 -12.63 -16.09 4.73
CA MET A 115 -13.49 -17.16 4.24
C MET A 115 -14.58 -16.65 3.29
N ASN A 116 -15.12 -15.46 3.54
CA ASN A 116 -16.05 -14.79 2.63
C ASN A 116 -15.37 -14.44 1.30
N SER A 117 -14.15 -13.91 1.38
CA SER A 117 -13.33 -13.60 0.19
C SER A 117 -13.01 -14.84 -0.64
N TYR A 118 -12.78 -15.99 -0.01
CA TYR A 118 -12.61 -17.27 -0.71
C TYR A 118 -13.85 -17.64 -1.53
N ASN A 119 -15.04 -17.57 -0.91
CA ASN A 119 -16.29 -17.89 -1.58
C ASN A 119 -16.54 -16.94 -2.75
N GLU A 120 -16.38 -15.64 -2.53
CA GLU A 120 -16.57 -14.63 -3.57
C GLU A 120 -15.59 -14.82 -4.73
N LEU A 121 -14.34 -15.17 -4.45
CA LEU A 121 -13.36 -15.48 -5.48
C LEU A 121 -13.77 -16.67 -6.34
N VAL A 122 -14.28 -17.74 -5.70
CA VAL A 122 -14.79 -18.93 -6.41
C VAL A 122 -16.03 -18.59 -7.24
N ASP A 123 -16.97 -17.81 -6.68
CA ASP A 123 -18.19 -17.37 -7.35
C ASP A 123 -17.88 -16.46 -8.56
N ALA A 124 -16.85 -15.63 -8.45
CA ALA A 124 -16.32 -14.83 -9.56
C ALA A 124 -15.56 -15.66 -10.62
N GLY A 125 -15.54 -16.99 -10.49
CA GLY A 125 -14.88 -17.93 -11.39
C GLY A 125 -13.36 -18.03 -11.20
N GLY A 126 -12.83 -17.47 -10.12
CA GLY A 126 -11.44 -17.65 -9.70
C GLY A 126 -11.21 -19.05 -9.16
N ARG A 127 -9.98 -19.53 -9.24
CA ARG A 127 -9.58 -20.84 -8.69
C ARG A 127 -8.39 -20.66 -7.76
N PRO A 128 -8.64 -20.59 -6.44
CA PRO A 128 -7.57 -20.62 -5.45
C PRO A 128 -6.70 -21.87 -5.65
N PRO A 129 -5.36 -21.76 -5.57
CA PRO A 129 -4.46 -22.90 -5.73
C PRO A 129 -4.43 -23.84 -4.51
N TYR A 130 -5.28 -23.60 -3.52
CA TYR A 130 -5.37 -24.38 -2.28
C TYR A 130 -6.84 -24.70 -1.93
N PRO A 131 -7.08 -25.86 -1.29
CA PRO A 131 -8.40 -26.22 -0.77
C PRO A 131 -8.88 -25.27 0.33
N ARG A 132 -10.19 -25.03 0.39
CA ARG A 132 -10.83 -24.23 1.45
C ARG A 132 -10.49 -24.70 2.85
N ALA A 133 -10.34 -26.01 3.06
CA ALA A 133 -10.04 -26.60 4.37
C ALA A 133 -8.67 -26.19 4.94
N LEU A 134 -7.75 -25.71 4.10
CA LEU A 134 -6.42 -25.25 4.54
C LEU A 134 -6.39 -23.76 4.91
N LEU A 135 -7.46 -23.01 4.61
CA LEU A 135 -7.51 -21.56 4.81
C LEU A 135 -7.24 -21.17 6.27
N GLU A 136 -7.91 -21.82 7.22
CA GLU A 136 -7.74 -21.58 8.64
C GLU A 136 -6.31 -21.89 9.09
N GLN A 137 -5.70 -22.95 8.55
CA GLN A 137 -4.33 -23.33 8.87
C GLN A 137 -3.31 -22.34 8.29
N PHE A 138 -3.58 -21.78 7.11
CA PHE A 138 -2.77 -20.71 6.51
C PHE A 138 -2.89 -19.41 7.31
N PHE A 139 -4.07 -19.13 7.87
CA PHE A 139 -4.29 -17.95 8.68
C PHE A 139 -3.55 -18.03 10.02
N TRP A 140 -3.71 -19.15 10.74
CA TRP A 140 -3.14 -19.32 12.09
C TRP A 140 -1.69 -19.81 12.12
N THR A 141 -1.31 -20.69 11.20
CA THR A 141 -0.01 -21.37 11.21
C THR A 141 0.62 -21.48 9.82
N PRO A 142 0.83 -20.35 9.11
CA PRO A 142 1.45 -20.35 7.78
C PRO A 142 2.86 -20.93 7.76
N GLU A 143 3.60 -20.89 8.88
CA GLU A 143 4.97 -21.40 8.99
C GLU A 143 5.07 -22.88 8.64
N LYS A 144 4.05 -23.67 8.99
CA LYS A 144 4.01 -25.12 8.72
C LYS A 144 4.05 -25.44 7.24
N PHE A 145 3.72 -24.48 6.39
CA PHE A 145 3.64 -24.64 4.94
C PHE A 145 4.83 -24.04 4.21
N LEU A 146 5.79 -23.44 4.93
CA LEU A 146 7.02 -22.93 4.33
C LEU A 146 7.94 -24.06 3.85
N ASP A 147 7.89 -25.23 4.51
CA ASP A 147 8.63 -26.43 4.11
C ASP A 147 7.78 -27.38 3.25
N HIS A 148 6.54 -27.01 2.92
CA HIS A 148 5.62 -27.87 2.18
C HIS A 148 5.79 -27.65 0.67
N ASP A 149 6.19 -28.70 -0.06
CA ASP A 149 6.53 -28.64 -1.50
C ASP A 149 5.51 -27.91 -2.37
N HIS A 150 4.21 -28.17 -2.17
CA HIS A 150 3.14 -27.58 -2.99
C HIS A 150 2.70 -26.16 -2.61
N TYR A 151 2.92 -25.74 -1.36
CA TYR A 151 2.34 -24.50 -0.84
C TYR A 151 3.37 -23.45 -0.48
N ARG A 152 4.64 -23.84 -0.37
CA ARG A 152 5.76 -22.95 -0.05
C ARG A 152 5.76 -21.69 -0.89
N ASP A 153 5.72 -21.83 -2.22
CA ASP A 153 5.82 -20.69 -3.13
C ASP A 153 4.60 -19.77 -3.02
N ILE A 154 3.41 -20.34 -2.81
CA ILE A 154 2.16 -19.59 -2.62
C ILE A 154 2.24 -18.79 -1.32
N ILE A 155 2.61 -19.44 -0.21
CA ILE A 155 2.72 -18.79 1.10
C ILE A 155 3.80 -17.71 1.08
N MET A 156 4.97 -17.99 0.48
CA MET A 156 6.05 -17.01 0.32
C MET A 156 5.60 -15.80 -0.49
N PHE A 157 4.95 -16.01 -1.64
CA PHE A 157 4.50 -14.93 -2.52
C PHE A 157 3.55 -13.94 -1.83
N TRP A 158 2.64 -14.46 -1.01
CA TRP A 158 1.67 -13.63 -0.29
C TRP A 158 2.23 -13.04 1.01
N ARG A 159 3.11 -13.76 1.73
CA ARG A 159 3.80 -13.23 2.93
C ARG A 159 4.79 -12.12 2.64
N PHE A 160 5.49 -12.17 1.50
CA PHE A 160 6.55 -11.20 1.19
C PHE A 160 6.05 -9.75 1.11
N ASN A 161 4.74 -9.54 0.92
CA ASN A 161 4.16 -8.22 0.69
C ASN A 161 3.49 -7.60 1.95
N SER A 162 3.61 -8.22 3.12
CA SER A 162 2.93 -7.74 4.33
C SER A 162 3.69 -8.12 5.59
N THR A 163 3.94 -7.12 6.45
CA THR A 163 4.56 -7.28 7.77
C THR A 163 3.58 -7.75 8.84
N ASP A 164 2.27 -7.72 8.56
CA ASP A 164 1.18 -8.12 9.46
C ASP A 164 0.41 -9.35 8.94
N ARG A 165 -0.50 -9.89 9.77
CA ARG A 165 -1.39 -11.02 9.45
C ARG A 165 -2.05 -10.80 8.09
N VAL A 166 -1.65 -11.63 7.12
CA VAL A 166 -1.95 -11.43 5.71
C VAL A 166 -3.36 -11.90 5.40
N ASN A 167 -4.18 -11.04 4.80
CA ASN A 167 -5.45 -11.42 4.19
C ASN A 167 -5.15 -12.01 2.79
N PHE A 168 -4.96 -13.33 2.70
CA PHE A 168 -4.50 -14.01 1.47
C PHE A 168 -5.58 -14.00 0.39
N CYS A 169 -6.82 -14.35 0.75
CA CYS A 169 -7.95 -14.47 -0.16
C CYS A 169 -8.46 -13.13 -0.63
N GLY A 170 -8.54 -12.13 0.24
CA GLY A 170 -8.91 -10.78 -0.17
C GLY A 170 -7.89 -10.19 -1.14
N CYS A 171 -6.59 -10.41 -0.91
CA CYS A 171 -5.56 -10.02 -1.87
C CYS A 171 -5.71 -10.75 -3.22
N HIS A 172 -6.01 -12.05 -3.20
CA HIS A 172 -6.24 -12.83 -4.40
C HIS A 172 -7.49 -12.34 -5.17
N LEU A 173 -8.60 -12.12 -4.46
CA LEU A 173 -9.84 -11.58 -5.00
C LEU A 173 -9.64 -10.21 -5.65
N LEU A 174 -8.90 -9.30 -5.00
CA LEU A 174 -8.59 -7.99 -5.58
C LEU A 174 -7.82 -8.12 -6.89
N ARG A 175 -6.82 -9.01 -6.95
CA ARG A 175 -6.05 -9.24 -8.19
C ARG A 175 -6.90 -9.91 -9.27
N TRP A 176 -7.74 -10.87 -8.90
CA TRP A 176 -8.67 -11.52 -9.82
C TRP A 176 -9.66 -10.52 -10.43
N SER A 177 -10.27 -9.67 -9.60
CA SER A 177 -11.18 -8.61 -10.03
C SER A 177 -10.51 -7.63 -11.00
N ARG A 178 -9.26 -7.25 -10.75
CA ARG A 178 -8.46 -6.42 -11.68
C ARG A 178 -8.22 -7.13 -13.00
N PHE A 179 -7.83 -8.41 -12.97
CA PHE A 179 -7.63 -9.22 -14.17
C PHE A 179 -8.91 -9.34 -15.00
N ARG A 180 -10.07 -9.59 -14.36
CA ARG A 180 -11.38 -9.66 -15.01
C ARG A 180 -11.76 -8.33 -15.68
N ARG A 181 -11.52 -7.21 -14.99
CA ARG A 181 -11.74 -5.87 -15.57
C ARG A 181 -10.87 -5.66 -16.82
N PHE A 182 -9.59 -6.05 -16.76
CA PHE A 182 -8.70 -5.96 -17.91
C PHE A 182 -9.17 -6.84 -19.08
N GLN A 183 -9.55 -8.09 -18.81
CA GLN A 183 -10.08 -8.98 -19.84
C GLN A 183 -11.32 -8.41 -20.54
N HIS A 184 -12.18 -7.70 -19.80
CA HIS A 184 -13.36 -7.05 -20.38
C HIS A 184 -13.00 -5.88 -21.32
N ILE A 185 -11.91 -5.17 -21.02
CA ILE A 185 -11.41 -4.08 -21.88
C ILE A 185 -10.81 -4.65 -23.17
N VAL A 186 -9.97 -5.69 -23.07
CA VAL A 186 -9.26 -6.26 -24.23
C VAL A 186 -10.17 -7.03 -25.19
N ARG A 187 -11.29 -7.59 -24.69
CA ARG A 187 -12.24 -8.33 -25.52
C ARG A 187 -13.29 -7.45 -26.22
N LYS A 188 -13.28 -6.14 -25.99
CA LYS A 188 -14.11 -5.17 -26.69
C LYS A 188 -13.33 -4.54 -27.83
#